data_AF-A0A3B6UCS7-F1
#
_entry.id   AF-A0A3B6UCS7-F1
#
_cell.length_a   1.000
_cell.length_b   1.000
_cell.length_c   1.000
_cell.angle_alpha   90.00
_cell.angle_beta   90.00
_cell.angle_gamma   90.00
#
_symmetry.space_group_name_H-M   'P 1'
#
loop_
_entity.id
_entity.type
_entity.pdbx_description
1 polymer ?
#
loop_
_entity_poly.entity_id
_entity_poly.type
_entity_poly.pdbx_seq_one_letter_code
_entity_poly.pdbx_strand_id
1 'polypeptide(L)' 'MKEHGMTNDDACEKIKELIENSWKDMLHHYLTLTDQPMVVPQMILNLSRTVDNMYKHTDAYTNSDILKDTIRMLFAEPM' A
#
# COMPACT_ATOMS: atom_id res chain seq x y z
N MET A 1 -10.42 -17.28 5.71
CA MET A 1 -10.56 -18.76 5.76
C MET A 1 -11.65 -19.19 6.75
N LYS A 2 -11.42 -19.24 8.08
CA LYS A 2 -12.37 -19.79 9.07
C LYS A 2 -13.80 -19.24 8.99
N GLU A 3 -13.95 -17.93 8.80
CA GLU A 3 -15.26 -17.27 8.72
C GLU A 3 -16.10 -17.70 7.51
N HIS A 4 -15.46 -18.04 6.40
CA HIS A 4 -16.12 -18.32 5.12
C HIS A 4 -15.86 -19.74 4.59
N GLY A 5 -15.20 -20.60 5.38
CA GLY A 5 -14.83 -21.96 4.95
C GLY A 5 -13.91 -22.02 3.71
N MET A 6 -13.20 -20.93 3.39
CA MET A 6 -12.37 -20.82 2.17
C MET A 6 -10.96 -21.39 2.36
N THR A 7 -10.34 -21.80 1.25
CA THR A 7 -8.91 -22.13 1.20
C THR A 7 -8.03 -20.89 1.35
N ASN A 8 -6.71 -21.07 1.47
CA ASN A 8 -5.78 -19.96 1.53
C ASN A 8 -5.74 -19.20 0.19
N ASP A 9 -5.63 -19.92 -0.93
CA ASP A 9 -5.55 -19.33 -2.26
C ASP A 9 -6.82 -18.54 -2.60
N ASP A 10 -8.01 -19.08 -2.33
CA ASP A 10 -9.28 -18.36 -2.53
C ASP A 10 -9.33 -17.08 -1.68
N ALA A 11 -8.86 -17.16 -0.44
CA ALA A 11 -8.82 -16.00 0.45
C ALA A 11 -7.83 -14.93 -0.06
N CYS A 12 -6.68 -15.35 -0.58
CA CYS A 12 -5.70 -14.45 -1.20
C CYS A 12 -6.26 -13.75 -2.43
N GLU A 13 -7.00 -14.45 -3.30
CA GLU A 13 -7.66 -13.83 -4.45
C GLU A 13 -8.72 -12.80 -4.00
N LYS A 14 -9.55 -13.14 -3.01
CA LYS A 14 -10.54 -12.20 -2.48
C LYS A 14 -9.93 -10.99 -1.79
N ILE A 15 -8.81 -11.15 -1.08
CA ILE A 15 -8.09 -10.02 -0.49
C ILE A 15 -7.57 -9.08 -1.58
N LYS A 16 -7.06 -9.61 -2.70
CA LYS A 16 -6.61 -8.77 -3.84
C LYS A 16 -7.77 -7.97 -4.43
N GLU A 17 -8.94 -8.58 -4.63
CA GLU A 17 -10.14 -7.86 -5.08
C GLU A 17 -10.54 -6.73 -4.11
N LEU A 18 -10.49 -6.99 -2.79
CA LEU A 18 -10.79 -6.00 -1.77
C LEU A 18 -9.78 -4.85 -1.75
N ILE A 19 -8.49 -5.14 -1.92
CA ILE A 19 -7.43 -4.14 -2.04
C ILE A 19 -7.69 -3.22 -3.24
N GLU A 20 -8.00 -3.79 -4.41
CA GLU A 20 -8.30 -3.02 -5.63
C GLU A 20 -9.52 -2.12 -5.46
N ASN A 21 -10.58 -2.60 -4.81
CA ASN A 21 -11.75 -1.78 -4.51
C ASN A 21 -11.42 -0.66 -3.51
N SER A 22 -10.64 -0.96 -2.47
CA SER A 22 -10.20 0.03 -1.49
C SER A 22 -9.34 1.14 -2.11
N TRP A 23 -8.50 0.79 -3.10
CA TRP A 23 -7.73 1.78 -3.87
C TRP A 23 -8.63 2.72 -4.67
N LYS A 24 -9.66 2.20 -5.34
CA LYS A 24 -10.64 3.02 -6.07
C LYS A 24 -11.37 3.98 -5.14
N ASP A 25 -11.83 3.48 -4.00
CA ASP A 25 -12.53 4.29 -3.01
C ASP A 25 -11.62 5.39 -2.48
N MET A 26 -10.38 5.07 -2.08
CA MET A 26 -9.44 6.07 -1.58
C MET A 26 -9.12 7.15 -2.62
N LEU A 27 -8.93 6.77 -3.88
CA LEU A 27 -8.70 7.73 -4.97
C LEU A 27 -9.91 8.61 -5.24
N HIS A 28 -11.12 8.04 -5.24
CA HIS A 28 -12.35 8.80 -5.39
C HIS A 28 -12.47 9.86 -4.30
N HIS A 29 -12.32 9.46 -3.03
CA HIS A 29 -12.36 10.40 -1.90
C HIS A 29 -11.30 11.50 -2.06
N TYR A 30 -10.05 11.12 -2.35
CA TYR A 30 -8.94 12.04 -2.56
C TYR A 30 -9.23 13.09 -3.65
N LEU A 31 -9.86 12.70 -4.76
CA LEU A 31 -10.18 13.60 -5.87
C LEU A 31 -11.39 14.50 -5.60
N THR A 32 -12.31 14.07 -4.72
CA THR A 32 -13.50 14.86 -4.34
C THR A 32 -13.25 15.87 -3.23
N LEU A 33 -12.08 15.84 -2.58
CA LEU A 33 -11.69 16.80 -1.54
C LEU A 33 -11.37 18.16 -2.16
N THR A 34 -12.33 19.10 -2.13
CA THR A 34 -12.17 20.45 -2.68
C THR A 34 -11.84 21.52 -1.64
N ASP A 35 -12.30 21.35 -0.41
CA ASP A 35 -12.32 22.44 0.59
C ASP A 35 -11.53 22.16 1.87
N GLN A 36 -10.66 21.14 1.86
CA GLN A 36 -9.86 20.74 3.01
C GLN A 36 -8.36 20.70 2.68
N PRO A 37 -7.48 20.93 3.67
CA PRO A 37 -6.04 20.78 3.48
C PRO A 37 -5.68 19.36 3.02
N MET A 38 -5.01 19.27 1.87
CA MET A 38 -4.63 17.99 1.25
C MET A 38 -3.48 17.27 1.97
N VAL A 39 -2.87 17.89 2.99
CA VAL A 39 -1.71 17.34 3.71
C VAL A 39 -2.01 15.95 4.28
N VAL A 40 -3.15 15.78 4.96
CA VAL A 40 -3.51 14.49 5.58
C VAL A 40 -3.89 13.45 4.52
N PRO A 41 -4.81 13.71 3.57
CA PRO A 41 -5.12 12.76 2.50
C PRO A 41 -3.89 12.32 1.68
N GLN A 42 -3.00 13.28 1.36
CA GLN A 42 -1.77 12.99 0.61
C GLN A 42 -0.80 12.12 1.40
N MET A 43 -0.69 12.36 2.71
CA MET A 43 0.12 11.53 3.61
C MET A 43 -0.42 10.09 3.66
N ILE A 44 -1.73 9.90 3.82
CA ILE A 44 -2.37 8.58 3.84
C ILE A 44 -2.16 7.86 2.50
N LEU A 45 -2.37 8.56 1.38
CA LEU A 45 -2.17 7.99 0.05
C LEU A 45 -0.73 7.51 -0.16
N ASN A 46 0.26 8.30 0.28
CA ASN A 46 1.67 7.94 0.18
C ASN A 46 2.05 6.79 1.12
N LEU A 47 1.46 6.73 2.32
CA LEU A 47 1.66 5.61 3.23
C LEU A 47 1.12 4.31 2.63
N SER A 48 -0.09 4.31 2.08
CA SER A 48 -0.67 3.14 1.41
C SER A 48 0.20 2.63 0.26
N ARG A 49 0.75 3.54 -0.57
CA ARG A 49 1.70 3.19 -1.65
C ARG A 49 2.99 2.57 -1.11
N THR A 50 3.48 3.07 0.02
CA THR A 50 4.71 2.58 0.65
C THR A 50 4.50 1.16 1.16
N VAL A 51 3.37 0.90 1.84
CA VAL A 51 3.02 -0.44 2.32
C VAL A 51 2.85 -1.43 1.16
N ASP A 52 2.11 -1.05 0.11
CA ASP A 52 1.97 -1.88 -1.09
C ASP A 52 3.33 -2.25 -1.70
N ASN A 53 4.24 -1.29 -1.82
CA ASN A 53 5.58 -1.52 -2.33
C ASN A 53 6.44 -2.42 -1.42
N MET A 54 6.36 -2.22 -0.09
CA MET A 54 7.13 -3.01 0.88
C MET A 54 6.70 -4.49 0.91
N TYR A 55 5.42 -4.78 0.71
CA TYR A 55 4.88 -6.15 0.81
C TYR A 55 4.60 -6.81 -0.54
N LYS A 56 4.96 -6.16 -1.65
CA LYS A 56 4.65 -6.62 -3.02
C LYS A 56 5.13 -8.04 -3.33
N HIS A 57 6.28 -8.43 -2.77
CA HIS A 57 6.91 -9.72 -3.06
C HIS A 57 7.20 -10.55 -1.80
N THR A 58 7.54 -9.88 -0.71
CA THR A 58 7.85 -10.51 0.57
C THR A 58 7.70 -9.47 1.68
N ASP A 59 7.91 -9.86 2.93
CA ASP A 59 7.98 -8.94 4.05
C ASP A 59 9.31 -8.16 4.03
N ALA A 60 9.39 -7.13 3.18
CA ALA A 60 10.56 -6.27 3.07
C ALA A 60 10.66 -5.24 4.21
N TYR A 61 9.60 -5.06 4.99
CA TYR A 61 9.63 -4.21 6.16
C TYR A 61 10.46 -4.85 7.28
N THR A 62 10.17 -6.11 7.62
CA THR A 62 10.96 -6.86 8.60
C THR A 62 12.31 -7.26 8.01
N ASN A 63 12.34 -7.74 6.76
CA ASN A 63 13.57 -8.10 6.05
C ASN A 63 14.13 -6.91 5.26
N SER A 64 14.51 -5.87 5.99
CA SER A 64 14.88 -4.55 5.45
C SER A 64 16.05 -4.53 4.46
N ASP A 65 16.87 -5.58 4.39
CA ASP A 65 17.95 -5.69 3.39
C ASP A 65 17.44 -5.54 1.95
N ILE A 66 16.19 -5.93 1.69
CA ILE A 66 15.54 -5.83 0.37
C ILE A 66 15.26 -4.36 -0.01
N LEU A 67 15.06 -3.48 0.97
CA LEU A 67 14.77 -2.06 0.75
C LEU A 67 16.04 -1.20 0.77
N LYS A 68 17.19 -1.76 1.14
CA LYS A 68 18.42 -1.01 1.41
C LYS A 68 18.88 -0.16 0.23
N ASP A 69 18.85 -0.71 -0.96
CA ASP A 69 19.25 0.00 -2.18
C ASP A 69 18.26 1.13 -2.52
N THR A 70 16.96 0.85 -2.41
CA THR A 70 15.90 1.86 -2.59
C THR A 70 16.04 3.02 -1.60
N ILE A 71 16.26 2.71 -0.32
CA ILE A 71 16.46 3.73 0.73
C ILE A 71 17.72 4.54 0.44
N ARG A 72 18.80 3.88 0.07
CA ARG A 72 20.07 4.54 -0.29
C ARG A 72 19.89 5.49 -1.47
N MET A 73 19.26 5.05 -2.56
CA MET A 73 18.99 5.88 -3.73
C MET A 73 18.12 7.10 -3.40
N LEU A 74 17.13 6.94 -2.53
CA LEU A 74 16.19 8.03 -2.21
C LEU A 74 16.74 9.05 -1.20
N PHE A 75 17.59 8.63 -0.26
CA PHE A 75 17.94 9.44 0.90
C PHE A 75 19.44 9.65 1.12
N ALA A 76 20.30 8.86 0.49
CA ALA A 76 21.75 8.94 0.68
C ALA A 76 22.51 9.36 -0.58
N GLU A 77 21.96 9.09 -1.77
CA GLU A 77 22.56 9.48 -3.03
C GLU A 77 21.99 10.81 -3.53
N PRO A 78 22.85 11.74 -4.00
CA PRO A 78 22.37 12.96 -4.63
C PRO A 78 21.65 12.63 -5.96
N MET A 79 20.62 13.43 -6.27
CA MET A 79 19.88 13.34 -7.54
C MET A 79 20.70 13.81 -8.74
#